data_AF-A0A7D5BV35-F1
#
_entry.id   AF-A0A7D5BV35-F1
#
_cell.length_a   1.000
_cell.length_b   1.000
_cell.length_c   1.000
_cell.angle_alpha   90.00
_cell.angle_beta   90.00
_cell.angle_gamma   90.00
#
_symmetry.space_group_name_H-M   'P 1'
#
loop_
_entity.id
_entity.type
_entity.pdbx_description
1 polymer ?
#
loop_
_entity_poly.entity_id
_entity_poly.type
_entity_poly.pdbx_seq_one_letter_code
_entity_poly.pdbx_strand_id
1 'polypeptide(L)'
;MTGYYDYVLGLIPAALIGVTAFLNLVGLSLTAALPGGALVAGAIVAHAMFVRNPVTDVRGRTDRSRDGSVGESIDRAVDRSQSGRSRAGGSD
;
A
#
# COMPACT_ATOMS: atom_id res chain seq x y z
N MET A 1 -11.40 -4.73 0.28
CA MET A 1 -10.19 -4.96 1.08
C MET A 1 -9.75 -3.61 1.61
N THR A 2 -10.31 -3.15 2.74
CA THR A 2 -9.82 -1.91 3.36
C THR A 2 -8.59 -2.27 4.18
N GLY A 3 -7.43 -1.75 3.77
CA GLY A 3 -6.17 -1.94 4.46
C GLY A 3 -5.95 -0.91 5.57
N TYR A 4 -4.88 -1.09 6.34
CA TYR A 4 -4.43 -0.11 7.35
C TYR A 4 -4.33 1.32 6.80
N TYR A 5 -3.84 1.48 5.57
CA TYR A 5 -3.71 2.79 4.92
C TYR A 5 -5.04 3.45 4.61
N ASP A 6 -6.10 2.69 4.33
CA ASP A 6 -7.43 3.27 4.09
C ASP A 6 -7.98 3.89 5.39
N TYR A 7 -7.69 3.27 6.54
CA TYR A 7 -8.04 3.82 7.85
C TYR A 7 -7.20 5.05 8.21
N VAL A 8 -5.88 5.01 7.99
CA VAL A 8 -5.00 6.18 8.23
C VAL A 8 -5.42 7.35 7.32
N LEU A 9 -5.73 7.07 6.06
CA LEU A 9 -6.17 8.07 5.09
C LEU A 9 -7.51 8.69 5.49
N GLY A 10 -8.43 7.91 6.07
CA GLY A 10 -9.67 8.44 6.64
C GLY A 10 -9.48 9.18 7.98
N LEU A 11 -8.54 8.73 8.81
CA LEU A 11 -8.26 9.30 10.13
C LEU A 11 -7.67 10.71 10.07
N ILE A 12 -6.84 11.02 9.06
CA ILE A 12 -6.23 12.35 8.92
C ILE A 12 -7.29 13.46 8.75
N PRO A 13 -8.19 13.41 7.75
CA PRO A 13 -9.23 14.42 7.59
C PRO A 13 -10.27 14.35 8.72
N ALA A 14 -10.60 13.15 9.22
CA ALA A 14 -11.53 12.99 10.33
C ALA A 14 -10.99 13.63 11.62
N ALA A 15 -9.72 13.44 11.95
CA ALA A 15 -9.08 14.06 13.09
C ALA A 15 -8.97 15.57 12.91
N LEU A 16 -8.55 16.04 11.74
CA LEU A 16 -8.45 17.47 11.46
C LEU A 16 -9.80 18.17 11.66
N ILE A 17 -10.87 17.66 11.03
CA ILE A 17 -12.20 18.26 11.10
C ILE A 17 -12.82 18.04 12.48
N GLY A 18 -12.77 16.80 13.00
CA GLY A 18 -13.41 16.43 14.26
C GLY A 18 -12.79 17.14 15.47
N VAL A 19 -11.47 17.18 15.56
CA VAL A 19 -10.77 17.88 16.64
C VAL A 19 -10.99 19.38 16.53
N THR A 20 -10.89 19.96 15.33
CA THR A 20 -11.15 21.40 15.14
C THR A 20 -12.60 21.77 15.52
N ALA A 21 -13.58 20.96 15.09
CA ALA A 21 -14.98 21.17 15.43
C ALA A 21 -15.23 21.02 16.94
N PHE A 22 -14.64 20.02 17.58
CA PHE A 22 -14.73 19.83 19.02
C PHE A 22 -14.15 21.02 19.79
N LEU A 23 -12.95 21.48 19.43
CA LEU A 23 -12.32 22.66 20.04
C LEU A 23 -13.20 23.91 19.85
N ASN A 24 -13.81 24.06 18.68
CA ASN A 24 -14.72 25.17 18.41
C ASN A 24 -15.98 25.12 19.30
N LEU A 25 -16.58 23.93 19.47
CA LEU A 25 -17.76 23.70 20.30
C LEU A 25 -17.50 23.97 21.80
N VAL A 26 -16.29 23.71 22.29
CA VAL A 26 -15.92 24.04 23.68
C VAL A 26 -15.50 25.51 23.87
N GLY A 27 -15.63 26.34 22.83
CA GLY A 27 -15.48 27.80 22.92
C GLY A 27 -14.14 28.35 22.44
N LEU A 28 -13.25 27.52 21.87
CA LEU A 28 -12.02 28.02 21.26
C LEU A 28 -12.33 28.63 19.89
N SER A 29 -11.78 29.81 19.61
CA SER A 29 -11.90 30.42 18.28
C SER A 29 -11.32 29.49 17.21
N LEU A 30 -11.88 29.55 15.99
CA LEU A 30 -11.43 28.74 14.85
C LEU A 30 -9.92 28.89 14.62
N THR A 31 -9.39 30.10 14.80
CA THR A 31 -7.96 30.43 14.66
C THR A 31 -7.06 29.65 15.64
N ALA A 32 -7.57 29.30 16.82
CA ALA A 32 -6.87 28.47 17.81
C ALA A 32 -7.18 26.97 17.64
N ALA A 33 -8.42 26.65 17.25
CA ALA A 33 -8.87 25.27 17.05
C ALA A 33 -8.19 24.59 15.85
N LEU A 34 -8.02 25.30 14.73
CA LEU A 34 -7.37 24.83 13.51
C LEU A 34 -5.95 24.30 13.74
N PRO A 35 -5.02 25.08 14.33
CA PRO A 35 -3.68 24.56 14.62
C PRO A 35 -3.71 23.40 15.62
N GLY A 36 -4.65 23.39 16.58
CA GLY A 36 -4.86 22.26 17.48
C GLY A 36 -5.23 20.96 16.75
N GLY A 37 -6.22 21.02 15.84
CA GLY A 37 -6.60 19.88 15.00
C GLY A 37 -5.48 19.43 14.07
N ALA A 38 -4.71 20.37 13.53
CA ALA A 38 -3.55 20.07 12.68
C ALA A 38 -2.45 19.32 13.43
N LEU A 39 -2.19 19.64 14.70
CA LEU A 39 -1.21 18.91 15.52
C LEU A 39 -1.61 17.44 15.72
N VAL A 40 -2.90 17.19 16.00
CA VAL A 40 -3.39 15.81 16.19
C VAL A 40 -3.33 15.03 14.87
N ALA A 41 -3.75 15.63 13.76
CA ALA A 41 -3.61 15.02 12.43
C ALA A 41 -2.13 14.74 12.09
N GLY A 42 -1.23 15.66 12.40
CA GLY A 42 0.21 15.50 12.25
C GLY A 42 0.78 14.36 13.09
N ALA A 43 0.29 14.17 14.31
CA ALA A 43 0.69 13.05 15.16
C ALA A 43 0.26 11.69 14.57
N ILE A 44 -0.91 11.61 13.93
CA ILE A 44 -1.36 10.40 13.21
C ILE A 44 -0.45 10.11 12.02
N VAL A 45 -0.09 11.14 11.25
CA VAL A 45 0.87 11.00 10.13
C VAL A 45 2.22 10.50 10.64
N ALA A 46 2.75 11.10 11.71
CA ALA A 46 3.99 10.68 12.33
C ALA A 46 3.89 9.22 12.82
N HIS A 47 2.82 8.87 13.53
CA HIS A 47 2.59 7.50 13.99
C HIS A 47 2.59 6.50 12.83
N ALA A 48 1.91 6.81 11.72
CA ALA A 48 1.91 5.95 10.55
C ALA A 48 3.31 5.77 9.93
N MET A 49 4.12 6.84 9.89
CA MET A 49 5.49 6.82 9.36
C MET A 49 6.47 6.04 10.24
N PHE A 50 6.33 6.12 11.57
CA PHE A 50 7.25 5.47 12.50
C PHE A 50 6.83 4.04 12.87
N VAL A 51 5.53 3.75 12.97
CA VAL A 51 5.04 2.40 13.31
C VAL A 51 5.12 1.45 12.13
N ARG A 52 4.82 1.94 10.92
CA ARG A 52 5.00 1.15 9.70
C ARG A 52 6.24 1.64 8.97
N ASN A 53 7.37 0.97 9.22
CA ASN A 53 8.63 1.26 8.54
C ASN A 53 8.41 1.22 7.01
N PRO A 54 8.57 2.35 6.29
CA PRO A 54 8.17 2.46 4.88
C PRO A 54 8.93 1.50 3.96
N VAL A 55 10.11 1.02 4.37
CA VAL A 55 10.89 0.04 3.58
C VAL A 55 10.31 -1.38 3.59
N THR A 56 9.39 -1.71 4.49
CA THR A 56 8.79 -3.07 4.53
C THR A 56 7.84 -3.33 3.35
N ASP A 57 7.19 -2.31 2.80
CA ASP A 57 6.20 -2.48 1.72
C ASP A 57 6.86 -2.62 0.32
N VAL A 58 8.06 -2.06 0.14
CA VAL A 58 8.82 -2.18 -1.13
C VAL A 58 9.30 -3.62 -1.37
N ARG A 59 9.59 -4.37 -0.29
CA ARG A 59 10.04 -5.77 -0.37
C ARG A 59 8.95 -6.71 -0.85
N GLY A 60 7.68 -6.49 -0.47
CA GLY A 60 6.56 -7.36 -0.83
C GLY A 60 6.09 -7.25 -2.30
N ARG A 61 6.41 -6.14 -2.98
CA ARG A 61 6.10 -5.97 -4.41
C ARG A 61 7.18 -6.55 -5.33
N THR A 62 8.44 -6.50 -4.91
CA THR A 62 9.56 -7.06 -5.69
C THR A 62 9.63 -8.59 -5.65
N ASP A 63 9.14 -9.21 -4.57
CA ASP A 63 9.06 -10.67 -4.43
C ASP A 63 8.00 -11.27 -5.36
N ARG A 64 6.80 -10.67 -5.39
CA ARG A 64 5.67 -11.11 -6.21
C ARG A 64 5.93 -11.03 -7.73
N SER A 65 6.69 -10.03 -8.17
CA SER A 65 7.08 -9.89 -9.59
C SER A 65 8.21 -10.84 -10.00
N ARG A 66 9.04 -11.30 -9.06
CA ARG A 66 10.09 -12.29 -9.33
C ARG A 66 9.54 -13.71 -9.41
N ASP A 67 8.59 -14.03 -8.54
CA ASP A 67 8.01 -15.37 -8.46
C ASP A 67 7.15 -15.73 -9.71
N GLY A 68 6.34 -14.80 -10.20
CA GLY A 68 5.50 -15.04 -11.39
C GLY A 68 6.25 -14.99 -12.74
N SER A 69 7.26 -14.12 -12.86
CA SER A 69 7.99 -13.93 -14.13
C SER A 69 8.92 -15.09 -14.47
N VAL A 70 9.59 -15.66 -13.47
CA VAL A 70 10.53 -16.78 -13.66
C VAL A 70 9.78 -18.09 -13.92
N GLY A 71 8.68 -18.36 -13.19
CA GLY A 71 7.85 -19.54 -13.43
C GLY A 71 7.23 -19.54 -14.83
N GLU A 72 6.61 -18.42 -15.25
CA GLU A 72 5.93 -18.32 -16.53
C GLU A 72 6.89 -18.41 -17.73
N SER A 73 8.11 -17.89 -17.59
CA SER A 73 9.12 -17.98 -18.65
C SER A 73 9.70 -19.38 -18.79
N ILE A 74 9.86 -20.12 -17.68
CA ILE A 74 10.27 -21.53 -17.69
C ILE A 74 9.18 -22.41 -18.30
N ASP A 75 7.91 -22.24 -17.89
CA ASP A 75 6.80 -23.02 -18.43
C ASP A 75 6.63 -22.83 -19.95
N ARG A 76 6.76 -21.58 -20.44
CA ARG A 76 6.78 -21.33 -21.89
C ARG A 76 7.98 -21.94 -22.60
N ALA A 77 9.15 -21.96 -21.97
CA ALA A 77 10.35 -22.55 -22.58
C ALA A 77 10.22 -24.08 -22.69
N VAL A 78 9.64 -24.72 -21.68
CA VAL A 78 9.37 -26.17 -21.66
C VAL A 78 8.35 -26.57 -22.74
N ASP A 79 7.25 -25.83 -22.87
CA ASP A 79 6.22 -26.05 -23.90
C ASP A 79 6.78 -25.91 -25.33
N ARG A 80 7.67 -24.92 -25.53
CA ARG A 80 8.38 -24.74 -26.81
C ARG A 80 9.35 -25.89 -27.10
N SER A 81 10.00 -26.43 -26.08
CA SER A 81 10.91 -27.57 -26.24
C SER A 81 10.17 -28.85 -26.61
N GLN A 82 9.03 -29.14 -25.98
CA GLN A 82 8.21 -30.30 -26.30
C GLN A 82 7.55 -30.22 -27.69
N SER A 83 7.06 -29.05 -28.08
CA SER A 83 6.49 -28.82 -29.41
C SER A 83 7.54 -28.90 -30.53
N GLY A 84 8.78 -28.44 -30.28
CA GLY A 84 9.90 -28.59 -31.21
C GLY A 84 10.37 -30.05 -31.38
N ARG A 85 10.37 -30.83 -30.30
CA ARG A 85 10.77 -32.26 -30.32
C ARG A 85 9.76 -33.15 -31.02
N SER A 86 8.46 -32.85 -30.88
CA SER A 86 7.39 -33.65 -31.48
C SER A 86 7.34 -33.57 -33.01
N ARG A 87 7.99 -32.57 -33.62
CA ARG A 87 8.10 -32.42 -35.08
C ARG A 87 9.30 -33.14 -35.71
N ALA A 88 10.26 -33.59 -34.92
CA ALA A 88 11.48 -34.21 -35.43
C ALA A 88 11.51 -35.75 -35.28
N GLY A 89 10.49 -36.34 -34.65
CA GLY A 89 10.43 -37.77 -34.33
C GLY A 89 9.34 -38.56 -35.08
N GLY A 90 8.79 -38.03 -36.17
CA GLY A 90 7.67 -38.66 -36.88
C GLY A 90 7.91 -38.74 -38.38
N SER A 91 8.63 -39.77 -38.82
CA SER A 91 8.25 -40.69 -39.89
C SER A 91 9.47 -41.47 -40.37
N ASP A 92 9.38 -42.78 -40.19
CA ASP A 92 10.16 -43.82 -40.86
C ASP A 92 9.96 -43.82 -42.38
#